data_AF-B1P1V0-F1
#
_entry.id   AF-B1P1V0-F1
#
_cell.length_a   1.000
_cell.length_b   1.000
_cell.length_c   1.000
_cell.angle_alpha   90.00
_cell.angle_beta   90.00
_cell.angle_gamma   90.00
#
_symmetry.space_group_name_H-M   'P 1'
#
loop_
_entity.id
_entity.type
_entity.pdbx_description
1 polymer ?
#
loop_
_entity_poly.entity_id
_entity_poly.type
_entity_poly.pdbx_seq_one_letter_code
_entity_poly.pdbx_strand_id
1 'polypeptide(L)'
;THMNMVWLSCEGETANDKEKIGTITYTPFRGFPAYYYPYLNVPGYLTPVVALQFGSLQNGQAVNVECKAWANNISRDRQRRLGSVHFEIRMD
;
A
#
# COMPACT_ATOMS: atom_id res chain seq x y z
N THR A 1 6.43 -9.75 21.13
CA THR A 1 6.61 -10.58 19.92
C THR A 1 6.71 -9.65 18.73
N HIS A 2 7.86 -9.56 18.08
CA HIS A 2 8.02 -8.77 16.86
C HIS A 2 7.48 -9.59 15.68
N MET A 3 6.50 -9.06 14.94
CA MET A 3 6.00 -9.71 13.74
C MET A 3 6.93 -9.38 12.56
N ASN A 4 7.48 -10.41 11.91
CA ASN A 4 8.22 -10.24 10.66
C ASN A 4 7.23 -9.93 9.54
N MET A 5 7.32 -8.72 8.98
CA MET A 5 6.43 -8.23 7.94
C MET A 5 7.21 -7.52 6.84
N VAL A 6 6.65 -7.57 5.64
CA VAL A 6 6.89 -6.56 4.61
C VAL A 6 5.91 -5.42 4.89
N TRP A 7 6.40 -4.29 5.40
CA TRP A 7 5.53 -3.19 5.83
C TRP A 7 4.97 -2.42 4.64
N LEU A 8 3.76 -1.88 4.77
CA LEU A 8 3.11 -1.06 3.75
C LEU A 8 2.81 0.33 4.30
N SER A 9 3.18 1.37 3.56
CA SER A 9 2.79 2.75 3.87
C SER A 9 2.24 3.45 2.64
N CYS A 10 1.05 4.02 2.76
CA CYS A 10 0.41 4.82 1.73
C CYS A 10 0.25 6.27 2.19
N GLU A 11 0.47 7.20 1.27
CA GLU A 11 0.35 8.64 1.46
C GLU A 11 -0.10 9.32 0.17
N GLY A 12 -0.56 10.58 0.26
CA GLY A 12 -0.78 11.41 -0.91
C GLY A 12 0.55 11.73 -1.61
N GLU A 13 0.56 11.77 -2.93
CA GLU A 13 1.79 11.94 -3.70
C GLU A 13 2.34 13.38 -3.63
N THR A 14 1.46 14.39 -3.72
CA THR A 14 1.82 15.81 -3.58
C THR A 14 1.39 16.37 -2.23
N ALA A 15 1.85 17.57 -1.87
CA ALA A 15 1.39 18.26 -0.66
C ALA A 15 -0.14 18.42 -0.64
N ASN A 16 -0.73 18.79 -1.77
CA ASN A 16 -2.18 18.89 -1.95
C ASN A 16 -2.88 17.53 -1.79
N ASP A 17 -2.30 16.44 -2.30
CA ASP A 17 -2.88 15.10 -2.10
C ASP A 17 -2.82 14.67 -0.64
N LYS A 18 -1.73 14.97 0.08
CA LYS A 18 -1.57 14.63 1.52
C LYS A 18 -2.59 15.32 2.40
N GLU A 19 -3.00 16.54 2.05
CA GLU A 19 -4.07 17.26 2.73
C GLU A 19 -5.45 16.67 2.45
N LYS A 20 -5.67 16.13 1.24
CA LYS A 20 -6.98 15.64 0.78
C LYS A 20 -7.24 14.16 1.03
N ILE A 21 -6.20 13.34 1.12
CA ILE A 21 -6.31 11.88 1.24
C ILE A 21 -6.98 11.43 2.55
N GLY A 22 -6.86 12.25 3.59
CA GLY A 22 -7.49 11.96 4.87
C GLY A 22 -6.85 10.81 5.64
N THR A 23 -7.63 10.20 6.53
CA THR A 23 -7.19 9.01 7.30
C THR A 23 -7.25 7.75 6.45
N ILE A 24 -6.22 6.89 6.59
CA ILE A 24 -6.13 5.59 5.92
C ILE A 24 -6.05 4.50 6.99
N THR A 25 -7.00 3.57 6.96
CA THR A 25 -6.98 2.35 7.77
C THR A 25 -6.59 1.14 6.91
N TYR A 26 -5.88 0.19 7.51
CA TYR A 26 -5.30 -0.97 6.83
C TYR A 26 -5.90 -2.23 7.45
N THR A 27 -6.41 -3.13 6.62
CA THR A 27 -7.01 -4.40 7.07
C THR A 27 -6.41 -5.56 6.28
N PRO A 28 -6.02 -6.69 6.92
CA PRO A 28 -6.04 -6.94 8.37
C PRO A 28 -4.85 -6.34 9.12
N PHE A 29 -3.74 -6.10 8.43
CA PHE A 29 -2.51 -5.54 8.99
C PHE A 29 -1.92 -4.49 8.06
N ARG A 30 -1.03 -3.64 8.59
CA ARG A 30 -0.27 -2.66 7.81
C ARG A 30 0.90 -3.32 7.06
N GLY A 31 0.61 -4.26 6.17
CA GLY A 31 1.62 -4.96 5.38
C GLY A 31 1.33 -6.44 5.19
N PHE A 32 2.35 -7.15 4.75
CA PHE A 32 2.27 -8.54 4.33
C PHE A 32 3.09 -9.41 5.29
N PRO A 33 2.48 -10.39 5.98
CA PRO A 33 3.21 -11.26 6.89
C PRO A 33 4.30 -12.08 6.17
N ALA A 34 5.48 -12.20 6.77
CA ALA A 34 6.61 -12.88 6.14
C ALA A 34 6.38 -14.38 5.90
N TYR A 35 5.46 -15.02 6.63
CA TYR A 35 5.17 -16.45 6.49
C TYR A 35 4.50 -16.84 5.15
N TYR A 36 4.03 -15.86 4.37
CA TYR A 36 3.60 -16.10 2.98
C TYR A 36 4.78 -16.32 2.02
N TYR A 37 6.01 -16.05 2.44
CA TYR A 37 7.20 -16.10 1.59
C TYR A 37 8.21 -17.15 2.12
N PRO A 38 9.02 -17.75 1.22
CA PRO A 38 9.08 -17.54 -0.22
C PRO A 38 7.94 -18.23 -0.98
N TYR A 39 7.64 -17.74 -2.18
CA TYR A 39 6.73 -18.42 -3.10
C TYR A 39 7.43 -19.65 -3.71
N LEU A 40 6.85 -20.84 -3.51
CA LEU A 40 7.44 -22.13 -3.91
C LEU A 40 6.67 -22.85 -5.04
N ASN A 41 5.88 -22.13 -5.84
CA ASN A 41 5.05 -22.71 -6.91
C ASN A 41 4.08 -23.82 -6.45
N VAL A 42 3.58 -23.71 -5.22
CA VAL A 42 2.62 -24.66 -4.66
C VAL A 42 1.20 -24.37 -5.17
N PRO A 43 0.46 -25.38 -5.68
CA PRO A 43 -0.93 -25.22 -6.10
C PRO A 43 -1.80 -24.67 -4.97
N GLY A 44 -2.67 -23.71 -5.28
CA GLY A 44 -3.56 -23.09 -4.29
C GLY A 44 -2.91 -22.04 -3.40
N TYR A 45 -1.66 -21.63 -3.67
CA TYR A 45 -1.04 -20.49 -2.98
C TYR A 45 -1.85 -19.21 -3.19
N LEU A 46 -2.19 -18.54 -2.09
CA LEU A 46 -2.86 -17.25 -2.09
C LEU A 46 -1.88 -16.18 -1.65
N THR A 47 -1.64 -15.19 -2.51
CA THR A 47 -0.83 -14.02 -2.14
C THR A 47 -1.56 -13.19 -1.08
N PRO A 48 -0.85 -12.69 -0.06
CA PRO A 48 -1.46 -11.83 0.94
C PRO A 48 -1.93 -10.51 0.30
N VAL A 49 -3.08 -10.03 0.75
CA VAL A 49 -3.66 -8.75 0.31
C VAL A 49 -3.90 -7.85 1.51
N VAL A 50 -3.87 -6.54 1.26
CA VAL A 50 -4.21 -5.52 2.26
C VAL A 50 -5.28 -4.62 1.66
N ALA A 51 -6.38 -4.45 2.39
CA ALA A 51 -7.41 -3.50 2.05
C ALA A 51 -7.09 -2.14 2.70
N LEU A 52 -7.21 -1.08 1.90
CA LEU A 52 -7.10 0.31 2.35
C LEU A 52 -8.49 0.92 2.39
N GLN A 53 -8.85 1.52 3.51
CA GLN A 53 -10.08 2.29 3.62
C GLN A 53 -9.72 3.76 3.88
N PHE A 54 -10.27 4.63 3.04
CA PHE A 54 -10.06 6.07 3.09
C PHE A 54 -11.26 6.72 3.79
N GLY A 55 -11.03 7.36 4.94
CA GLY A 55 -12.10 7.81 5.82
C GLY A 55 -12.72 9.17 5.49
N SER A 56 -12.04 10.00 4.71
CA SER A 56 -12.43 11.41 4.52
C SER A 56 -12.05 11.95 3.15
N LEU A 57 -12.33 11.19 2.09
CA LEU A 57 -12.21 11.70 0.72
C LEU A 57 -13.33 12.69 0.43
N GLN A 58 -13.01 13.76 -0.29
CA GLN A 58 -13.99 14.76 -0.72
C GLN A 58 -14.54 14.40 -2.11
N ASN A 59 -15.87 14.50 -2.29
CA ASN A 59 -16.51 14.25 -3.58
C ASN A 59 -16.01 15.20 -4.66
N GLY A 60 -15.98 14.71 -5.91
CA GLY A 60 -15.59 15.47 -7.09
C GLY A 60 -14.10 15.82 -7.17
N GLN A 61 -13.28 15.36 -6.22
CA GLN A 61 -11.85 15.64 -6.19
C GLN A 61 -11.03 14.36 -6.35
N ALA A 62 -10.15 14.38 -7.34
CA ALA A 62 -9.15 13.34 -7.53
C ALA A 62 -7.99 13.50 -6.53
N VAL A 63 -7.53 12.38 -5.98
CA VAL A 63 -6.37 12.31 -5.07
C VAL A 63 -5.39 11.27 -5.61
N ASN A 64 -4.14 11.66 -5.79
CA ASN A 64 -3.06 10.75 -6.17
C ASN A 64 -2.45 10.11 -4.93
N VAL A 65 -2.43 8.77 -4.90
CA VAL A 65 -1.95 7.98 -3.76
C VAL A 65 -0.71 7.19 -4.17
N GLU A 66 0.34 7.24 -3.36
CA GLU A 66 1.52 6.39 -3.49
C GLU A 66 1.62 5.45 -2.28
N CYS A 67 1.64 4.14 -2.54
CA CYS A 67 1.88 3.10 -1.53
C CYS A 67 3.26 2.47 -1.73
N LYS A 68 4.04 2.36 -0.65
CA LYS A 68 5.41 1.81 -0.63
C LYS A 68 5.50 0.58 0.26
N ALA A 69 6.16 -0.45 -0.23
CA ALA A 69 6.51 -1.63 0.54
C ALA A 69 7.93 -1.50 1.14
N TRP A 70 8.12 -1.95 2.38
CA TRP A 70 9.37 -1.83 3.11
C TRP A 70 9.83 -3.20 3.64
N ALA A 71 10.96 -3.64 3.14
CA ALA A 71 11.76 -4.76 3.65
C ALA A 71 13.21 -4.57 3.16
N ASN A 72 14.17 -5.23 3.82
CA ASN A 72 15.60 -5.09 3.48
C ASN A 72 15.93 -5.48 2.03
N ASN A 73 15.12 -6.36 1.42
CA ASN A 73 15.31 -6.87 0.06
C ASN A 73 14.43 -6.19 -1.00
N ILE A 74 13.72 -5.10 -0.66
CA ILE A 74 12.89 -4.36 -1.61
C ILE A 74 13.66 -3.12 -2.09
N SER A 75 14.11 -3.18 -3.34
CA SER A 75 14.63 -2.01 -4.04
C SER A 75 13.49 -1.06 -4.40
N ARG A 76 13.68 0.23 -4.16
CA ARG A 76 12.73 1.28 -4.49
C ARG A 76 13.26 2.11 -5.64
N ASP A 77 12.53 2.11 -6.75
CA ASP A 77 12.83 2.92 -7.93
C ASP A 77 11.52 3.55 -8.40
N ARG A 78 11.41 4.87 -8.26
CA ARG A 78 10.19 5.60 -8.60
C ARG A 78 9.95 5.64 -10.12
N GLN A 79 11.00 5.68 -10.94
CA GLN A 79 10.86 5.69 -12.39
C GLN A 79 10.34 4.34 -12.89
N ARG A 80 10.80 3.25 -12.28
CA ARG A 80 10.41 1.88 -12.63
C ARG A 80 9.23 1.35 -11.81
N ARG A 81 8.72 2.13 -10.85
CA ARG A 81 7.68 1.76 -9.88
C ARG A 81 8.00 0.45 -9.15
N LEU A 82 9.27 0.25 -8.82
CA LEU A 82 9.71 -0.92 -8.05
C LEU A 82 9.46 -0.66 -6.56
N GLY A 83 8.81 -1.61 -5.90
CA GLY A 83 8.50 -1.53 -4.46
C GLY A 83 7.43 -0.49 -4.11
N SER A 84 6.75 0.10 -5.11
CA SER A 84 5.64 1.02 -4.90
C SER A 84 4.54 0.85 -5.95
N VAL A 85 3.34 1.31 -5.59
CA VAL A 85 2.23 1.46 -6.51
C VAL A 85 1.68 2.88 -6.40
N HIS A 86 1.29 3.44 -7.54
CA HIS A 86 0.61 4.72 -7.64
C HIS A 86 -0.76 4.51 -8.27
N PHE A 87 -1.78 5.17 -7.73
CA PHE A 87 -3.13 5.17 -8.28
C PHE A 87 -3.87 6.47 -7.94
N GLU A 88 -4.84 6.84 -8.77
CA GLU A 88 -5.75 7.96 -8.54
C GLU A 88 -7.09 7.43 -8.00
N ILE A 89 -7.65 8.12 -7.01
CA ILE A 89 -8.99 7.86 -6.50
C ILE A 89 -9.85 9.12 -6.58
N ARG A 90 -11.11 8.94 -6.97
CA ARG A 90 -12.14 9.99 -6.96
C ARG A 90 -13.49 9.38 -6.62
N MET A 91 -14.25 10.06 -5.77
CA MET A 91 -15.65 9.73 -5.52
C MET A 91 -16.51 10.69 -6.34
N ASP A 92 -17.46 10.14 -7.09
CA ASP A 92 -18.42 10.90 -7.88
C ASP A 92 -19.69 11.21 -7.06
#